data_AF-A0A931LP50-F1
#
_entry.id   AF-A0A931LP50-F1
#
_cell.length_a   1.000
_cell.length_b   1.000
_cell.length_c   1.000
_cell.angle_alpha   90.00
_cell.angle_beta   90.00
_cell.angle_gamma   90.00
#
_symmetry.space_group_name_H-M   'P 1'
#
loop_
_entity.id
_entity.type
_entity.pdbx_description
1 polymer ?
#
loop_
_entity_poly.entity_id
_entity_poly.type
_entity_poly.pdbx_seq_one_letter_code
_entity_poly.pdbx_strand_id
1 'polypeptide(L)'
;MSLDVDALKKIVKLSLSIPSEAIGCYECLDEIDCYAETALDGKPIPEALRLVTDHLKDCPECREEYEALLVALRHLEKSSVDGA
;
A
#
# COMPACT_ATOMS: atom_id res chain seq x y z
N MET A 1 -28.22 -14.90 -9.35
CA MET A 1 -27.12 -14.33 -10.15
C MET A 1 -26.46 -15.46 -10.92
N SER A 2 -26.50 -15.44 -12.25
CA SER A 2 -25.70 -16.36 -13.07
C SER A 2 -24.51 -15.59 -13.62
N LEU A 3 -23.29 -16.08 -13.39
CA LEU A 3 -22.11 -15.64 -14.12
C LEU A 3 -22.19 -16.22 -15.53
N ASP A 4 -22.20 -15.35 -16.54
CA ASP A 4 -22.04 -15.79 -17.92
C ASP A 4 -20.56 -16.03 -18.26
N VAL A 5 -20.34 -16.70 -19.40
CA VAL A 5 -19.00 -17.11 -19.84
C VAL A 5 -18.09 -15.90 -20.12
N ASP A 6 -18.63 -14.76 -20.53
CA ASP A 6 -17.83 -13.57 -20.82
C ASP A 6 -17.42 -12.85 -19.54
N ALA A 7 -18.29 -12.80 -18.53
CA ALA A 7 -17.94 -12.34 -17.19
C ALA A 7 -16.83 -13.23 -16.58
N LEU A 8 -16.93 -14.55 -16.74
CA LEU A 8 -15.90 -15.48 -16.28
C LEU A 8 -14.56 -15.29 -16.99
N LYS A 9 -14.57 -15.12 -18.33
CA LYS A 9 -13.34 -14.84 -19.10
C LYS A 9 -12.66 -13.54 -18.65
N LYS A 10 -13.44 -12.50 -18.32
CA LYS A 10 -12.89 -11.23 -17.82
C LYS A 10 -12.16 -11.43 -16.50
N ILE A 11 -12.78 -12.16 -15.55
CA ILE A 11 -12.17 -12.44 -14.25
C ILE A 11 -10.85 -13.20 -14.43
N VAL A 12 -10.84 -14.28 -15.22
CA VAL A 12 -9.62 -15.06 -15.49
C VAL A 12 -8.53 -14.20 -16.12
N LYS A 13 -8.88 -13.35 -17.09
CA LYS A 13 -7.92 -12.46 -17.74
C LYS A 13 -7.31 -11.46 -16.75
N LEU A 14 -8.13 -10.89 -15.86
CA LEU A 14 -7.65 -9.98 -14.83
C LEU A 14 -6.68 -10.69 -13.89
N SER A 15 -7.01 -11.90 -13.42
CA SER A 15 -6.12 -12.69 -12.56
C SER A 15 -4.78 -13.01 -13.21
N LEU A 16 -4.77 -13.33 -14.52
CA LEU A 16 -3.54 -13.60 -15.27
C LEU A 16 -2.72 -12.35 -15.59
N SER A 17 -3.30 -11.16 -15.46
CA SER A 17 -2.61 -9.89 -15.72
C SER A 17 -1.88 -9.35 -14.48
N ILE A 18 -2.05 -10.00 -13.32
CA ILE A 18 -1.35 -9.65 -12.09
C ILE A 18 0.12 -10.07 -12.24
N PRO A 19 1.10 -9.16 -12.05
CA PRO A 19 2.51 -9.51 -12.07
C PRO A 19 2.82 -10.63 -11.07
N SER A 20 3.71 -11.56 -11.42
CA SER A 20 4.09 -12.68 -10.53
C SER A 20 4.74 -12.23 -9.22
N GLU A 21 5.25 -11.00 -9.19
CA GLU A 21 5.88 -10.36 -8.05
C GLU A 21 4.92 -9.45 -7.27
N ALA A 22 3.65 -9.31 -7.70
CA ALA A 22 2.70 -8.47 -7.00
C ALA A 22 2.42 -9.02 -5.59
N ILE A 23 2.30 -8.11 -4.63
CA ILE A 23 1.99 -8.42 -3.23
C ILE A 23 0.50 -8.21 -2.95
N GLY A 24 -0.04 -9.00 -2.01
CA GLY A 24 -1.39 -8.82 -1.49
C GLY A 24 -1.47 -7.71 -0.43
N CYS A 25 -2.68 -7.47 0.08
CA CYS A 25 -2.92 -6.46 1.11
C CYS A 25 -2.18 -6.77 2.41
N TYR A 26 -2.07 -8.05 2.79
CA TYR A 26 -1.39 -8.44 4.02
C TYR A 26 0.11 -8.17 3.94
N GLU A 27 0.76 -8.61 2.87
CA GLU A 27 2.18 -8.34 2.65
C GLU A 27 2.46 -6.84 2.50
N CYS A 28 1.52 -6.06 1.94
CA CYS A 28 1.62 -4.61 1.92
C CYS A 28 1.59 -4.02 3.34
N LEU A 29 0.70 -4.50 4.20
CA LEU A 29 0.54 -4.02 5.58
C LEU A 29 1.70 -4.42 6.49
N ASP A 30 2.37 -5.54 6.22
CA ASP A 30 3.56 -5.96 6.97
C ASP A 30 4.75 -4.99 6.80
N GLU A 31 4.79 -4.22 5.71
CA GLU A 31 5.90 -3.31 5.36
C GLU A 31 5.48 -1.83 5.25
N ILE A 32 4.20 -1.54 5.55
CA ILE A 32 3.60 -0.20 5.35
C ILE A 32 4.19 0.84 6.30
N ASP A 33 4.67 0.41 7.46
CA ASP A 33 5.34 1.22 8.47
C ASP A 33 6.70 1.72 7.98
N CYS A 34 7.54 0.80 7.48
CA CYS A 34 8.84 1.11 6.90
C CYS A 34 8.70 2.06 5.70
N TYR A 35 7.67 1.85 4.88
CA TYR A 35 7.33 2.75 3.77
C TYR A 35 6.92 4.14 4.26
N ALA A 36 6.05 4.23 5.27
CA ALA A 36 5.59 5.50 5.83
C ALA A 36 6.71 6.32 6.49
N GLU A 37 7.58 5.68 7.27
CA GLU A 37 8.74 6.34 7.87
C GLU A 37 9.71 6.88 6.80
N THR A 38 10.01 6.06 5.79
CA THR A 38 10.87 6.48 4.67
C THR A 38 10.30 7.70 3.94
N ALA A 39 8.98 7.70 3.71
CA ALA A 39 8.29 8.80 3.05
C ALA A 39 8.27 10.07 3.91
N LEU A 40 8.11 9.95 5.24
CA LEU A 40 8.16 11.09 6.17
C LEU A 40 9.55 11.71 6.26
N ASP A 41 10.59 10.88 6.25
CA ASP A 41 11.99 11.33 6.20
C ASP A 41 12.36 12.05 4.89
N GLY A 42 11.45 12.07 3.90
CA GLY A 42 11.70 12.63 2.58
C GLY A 42 12.77 11.89 1.79
N LYS A 43 13.07 10.64 2.18
CA LYS A 43 14.06 9.79 1.53
C LYS A 43 13.48 9.17 0.26
N PRO A 44 14.32 8.86 -0.74
CA PRO A 44 13.86 8.05 -1.86
C PRO A 44 13.43 6.67 -1.35
N ILE A 45 12.30 6.18 -1.87
CA ILE A 45 11.80 4.84 -1.55
C ILE A 45 12.82 3.79 -2.04
N PRO A 46 13.34 2.92 -1.17
CA PRO A 46 14.22 1.82 -1.55
C PRO A 46 13.54 0.86 -2.52
N GLU A 47 14.33 0.21 -3.39
CA GLU A 47 13.82 -0.81 -4.31
C GLU A 47 13.09 -1.95 -3.59
N ALA A 48 13.51 -2.29 -2.36
CA ALA A 48 12.84 -3.29 -1.52
C ALA A 48 11.37 -2.96 -1.21
N LEU A 49 10.99 -1.68 -1.25
CA LEU A 49 9.64 -1.19 -0.98
C LEU A 49 8.87 -0.80 -2.26
N ARG A 50 9.42 -1.11 -3.44
CA ARG A 50 8.76 -0.81 -4.72
C ARG A 50 7.39 -1.50 -4.82
N LEU A 51 7.28 -2.75 -4.38
CA LEU A 51 6.03 -3.51 -4.45
C LEU A 51 4.93 -2.94 -3.55
N VAL A 52 5.30 -2.35 -2.41
CA VAL A 52 4.38 -1.57 -1.55
C VAL A 52 3.88 -0.34 -2.29
N THR A 53 4.78 0.37 -2.99
CA THR A 53 4.41 1.55 -3.80
C THR A 53 3.39 1.19 -4.88
N ASP A 54 3.64 0.10 -5.61
CA ASP A 54 2.76 -0.40 -6.66
C ASP A 54 1.40 -0.83 -6.07
N HIS A 55 1.39 -1.53 -4.93
CA HIS A 55 0.14 -1.95 -4.28
C HIS A 55 -0.69 -0.75 -3.80
N LEU A 56 -0.08 0.24 -3.12
CA LEU A 56 -0.78 1.45 -2.68
C LEU A 56 -1.32 2.27 -3.87
N LYS A 57 -0.71 2.13 -5.05
CA LYS A 57 -1.22 2.76 -6.27
C LYS A 57 -2.55 2.16 -6.70
N ASP A 58 -2.65 0.84 -6.65
CA ASP A 58 -3.74 0.07 -7.23
C ASP A 58 -4.84 -0.34 -6.22
N CYS A 59 -4.53 -0.32 -4.92
CA CYS A 59 -5.44 -0.69 -3.82
C CYS A 59 -5.89 0.54 -3.01
N PRO A 60 -7.16 0.99 -3.16
CA PRO A 60 -7.68 2.13 -2.40
C PRO A 60 -7.73 1.88 -0.89
N GLU A 61 -8.00 0.65 -0.46
CA GLU A 61 -8.11 0.30 0.96
C GLU A 61 -6.76 0.47 1.67
N CYS A 62 -5.70 -0.14 1.13
CA CYS A 62 -4.36 0.00 1.71
C CYS A 62 -3.84 1.45 1.61
N ARG A 63 -4.25 2.22 0.59
CA ARG A 63 -3.94 3.65 0.52
C ARG A 63 -4.58 4.44 1.67
N GLU A 64 -5.83 4.17 2.00
CA GLU A 64 -6.51 4.81 3.13
C GLU A 64 -5.78 4.50 4.44
N GLU A 65 -5.39 3.24 4.65
CA GLU A 65 -4.61 2.83 5.83
C GLU A 65 -3.25 3.53 5.90
N TYR A 66 -2.55 3.64 4.77
CA TYR A 66 -1.29 4.40 4.67
C TYR A 66 -1.48 5.88 5.03
N GLU A 67 -2.50 6.53 4.49
CA GLU A 67 -2.78 7.94 4.77
C GLU A 67 -3.13 8.18 6.24
N ALA A 68 -3.92 7.27 6.84
CA ALA A 68 -4.23 7.30 8.27
C ALA A 68 -2.97 7.14 9.13
N LEU A 69 -2.07 6.21 8.75
CA LEU A 69 -0.78 6.02 9.43
C LEU A 69 0.09 7.28 9.35
N LEU A 70 0.21 7.90 8.19
CA LEU A 70 0.96 9.16 8.03
C LEU A 70 0.43 10.28 8.93
N VAL A 71 -0.90 10.41 9.05
CA VAL A 71 -1.52 11.38 9.95
C VAL A 71 -1.11 11.10 11.40
N ALA A 72 -1.22 9.86 11.84
CA ALA A 72 -0.85 9.46 13.19
C ALA A 72 0.63 9.73 13.49
N LEU A 73 1.55 9.33 12.60
CA LEU A 73 2.99 9.54 12.77
C LEU A 73 3.34 11.04 12.87
N ARG A 74 2.77 11.89 12.01
CA ARG A 74 2.99 13.35 12.08
C ARG A 74 2.49 13.98 13.39
N HIS A 75 1.45 13.42 14.00
CA HIS A 75 1.00 13.87 15.33
C HIS A 75 1.97 13.48 16.43
N LEU A 76 2.60 12.30 16.32
CA LEU A 76 3.62 11.84 17.27
C LEU A 76 4.92 12.64 17.18
N GLU A 77 5.37 12.99 15.97
CA GLU A 77 6.54 13.86 15.77
C GLU A 77 6.34 15.24 16.42
N LYS A 78 5.17 15.85 16.22
CA LYS A 78 4.84 17.16 16.82
C LYS A 78 4.78 17.11 18.35
N SER A 79 4.23 16.02 18.90
CA SER A 79 4.15 15.82 20.35
C SER A 79 5.53 15.66 21.01
N SER A 80 6.58 15.38 20.23
CA SER A 80 7.96 15.24 20.72
C SER A 80 8.72 16.59 20.81
N VAL A 81 8.17 17.67 20.24
CA VAL A 81 8.78 19.02 20.23
C VAL A 81 8.21 19.94 21.31
N ASP A 82 7.02 19.65 21.84
CA ASP A 82 6.36 20.48 22.88
C ASP A 82 6.79 20.14 24.33
N GLY A 83 7.84 19.31 24.50
CA GLY A 83 8.28 18.79 25.80
C GLY A 83 9.73 19.10 26.19
N ALA A 84 10.43 19.99 25.49
CA ALA A 84 11.83 20.37 25.78
C ALA A 84 11.97 21.83 26.22
#